data_AF-A0A9D8NE50-F1
#
_entry.id   AF-A0A9D8NE50-F1
#
_cell.length_a   1.000
_cell.length_b   1.000
_cell.length_c   1.000
_cell.angle_alpha   90.00
_cell.angle_beta   90.00
_cell.angle_gamma   90.00
#
_symmetry.space_group_name_H-M   'P 1'
#
loop_
_entity.id
_entity.type
_entity.pdbx_description
1 polymer ?
#
loop_
_entity_poly.entity_id
_entity_poly.type
_entity_poly.pdbx_seq_one_letter_code
_entity_poly.pdbx_strand_id
1 'polypeptide(L)'
;MMLNIENLEEIPPQLDTEYFRDLFKSAEIANFTPSEKRKYRKDMMDQQSIAMGIKFQRRVGREEGLKEGLEKGLEKGRLEIARAMIANGCDSSLISKCTGLSEEEVNGLR
;
A
#
# COMPACT_ATOMS: atom_id res chain seq x y z
N MET A 1 15.99 -32.07 -36.47
CA MET A 1 16.97 -31.18 -35.85
C MET A 1 16.83 -31.36 -34.34
N MET A 2 17.76 -32.05 -33.67
CA MET A 2 17.73 -32.12 -32.20
C MET A 2 18.31 -30.81 -31.66
N LEU A 3 17.54 -30.09 -30.86
CA LEU A 3 18.04 -28.92 -30.12
C LEU A 3 18.92 -29.39 -28.97
N ASN A 4 20.19 -28.97 -28.96
CA ASN A 4 21.07 -29.19 -27.83
C ASN A 4 20.88 -28.04 -26.81
N ILE A 5 20.25 -28.35 -25.68
CA ILE A 5 19.92 -27.37 -24.62
C ILE A 5 21.20 -26.86 -23.93
N GLU A 6 22.28 -27.66 -23.90
CA GLU A 6 23.51 -27.32 -23.19
C GLU A 6 24.28 -26.14 -23.81
N ASN A 7 24.07 -25.86 -25.09
CA ASN A 7 24.77 -24.81 -25.85
C ASN A 7 23.81 -23.70 -26.34
N LEU A 8 22.65 -23.57 -25.72
CA LEU A 8 21.62 -22.62 -26.13
C LEU A 8 21.82 -21.27 -25.40
N GLU A 9 22.59 -20.37 -26.00
CA GLU A 9 22.83 -19.02 -25.44
C GLU A 9 21.60 -18.11 -25.52
N GLU A 10 20.74 -18.31 -26.52
CA GLU A 10 19.50 -17.56 -26.70
C GLU A 10 18.32 -18.46 -27.08
N ILE A 11 17.12 -18.10 -26.61
CA ILE A 11 15.89 -18.82 -26.94
C ILE A 11 15.58 -18.59 -28.44
N PRO A 12 15.48 -19.66 -29.25
CA PRO A 12 15.12 -19.52 -30.66
C PRO A 12 13.76 -18.84 -30.80
N PRO A 13 13.57 -17.90 -31.76
CA PRO A 13 12.30 -17.19 -31.93
C PRO A 13 11.08 -18.10 -32.11
N GLN A 14 11.27 -19.30 -32.66
CA GLN A 14 10.22 -20.30 -32.87
C GLN A 14 9.76 -20.97 -31.57
N LEU A 15 10.55 -20.86 -30.50
CA LEU A 15 10.27 -21.38 -29.16
C LEU A 15 10.04 -20.23 -28.16
N ASP A 16 9.92 -19.01 -28.65
CA ASP A 16 9.61 -17.84 -27.84
C ASP A 16 8.11 -17.80 -27.49
N THR A 17 7.70 -18.75 -26.65
CA THR A 17 6.36 -18.80 -26.06
C THR A 17 6.49 -18.85 -24.55
N GLU A 18 5.45 -18.44 -23.83
CA GLU A 18 5.44 -18.45 -22.36
C GLU A 18 5.79 -19.82 -21.77
N TYR A 19 5.20 -20.90 -22.32
CA TYR A 19 5.46 -22.27 -21.89
C TYR A 19 6.94 -22.68 -22.04
N PHE A 20 7.52 -22.41 -23.20
CA PHE A 20 8.93 -22.76 -23.46
C PHE A 20 9.90 -21.86 -22.67
N ARG A 21 9.57 -20.58 -22.45
CA ARG A 21 10.37 -19.70 -21.59
C ARG A 21 10.44 -20.23 -20.16
N ASP A 22 9.33 -20.70 -19.60
CA ASP A 22 9.30 -21.27 -18.26
C ASP A 22 10.04 -22.60 -18.18
N LEU A 23 9.94 -23.44 -19.22
CA LEU A 23 10.70 -24.68 -19.33
C LEU A 23 12.22 -24.41 -19.37
N PHE A 24 12.67 -23.46 -20.22
CA PHE A 24 14.08 -23.10 -20.33
C PHE A 24 14.62 -22.50 -19.02
N LYS A 25 13.88 -21.58 -18.38
CA LYS A 25 14.25 -21.05 -17.05
C LYS A 25 14.37 -22.16 -16.01
N SER A 26 13.46 -23.12 -16.02
CA SER A 26 13.48 -24.24 -15.07
C SER A 26 14.69 -25.14 -15.29
N ALA A 27 15.05 -25.42 -16.55
CA ALA A 27 16.24 -26.18 -16.91
C ALA A 27 17.54 -25.44 -16.55
N GLU A 28 17.58 -24.13 -16.79
CA GLU A 28 18.71 -23.27 -16.43
C GLU A 28 18.96 -23.29 -14.91
N ILE A 29 17.91 -23.10 -14.10
CA ILE A 29 17.99 -23.16 -12.63
C ILE A 29 18.41 -24.56 -12.14
N ALA A 30 17.96 -25.63 -12.81
CA ALA A 30 18.34 -27.00 -12.46
C ALA A 30 19.85 -27.20 -12.58
N ASN A 31 20.45 -26.65 -13.64
CA ASN A 31 21.87 -26.72 -13.96
C ASN A 31 22.76 -25.77 -13.15
N PHE A 32 22.20 -24.87 -12.35
CA PHE A 32 23.00 -23.97 -11.51
C PHE A 32 23.94 -24.71 -10.56
N THR A 33 25.17 -24.20 -10.46
CA THR A 33 26.12 -24.54 -9.41
C THR A 33 25.58 -24.13 -8.03
N PRO A 34 26.11 -24.69 -6.93
CA PRO A 34 25.72 -24.26 -5.57
C PRO A 34 25.89 -22.75 -5.32
N SER A 35 26.90 -22.11 -5.92
CA SER A 35 27.11 -20.66 -5.87
C SER A 35 26.03 -19.87 -6.59
N GLU A 36 25.66 -20.28 -7.80
CA GLU A 36 24.60 -19.65 -8.59
C GLU A 36 23.24 -19.82 -7.93
N LYS A 37 22.94 -21.01 -7.38
CA LYS A 37 21.71 -21.24 -6.58
C LYS A 37 21.63 -20.31 -5.37
N ARG A 38 22.76 -20.04 -4.69
CA ARG A 38 22.79 -19.08 -3.58
C ARG A 38 22.54 -17.65 -4.04
N LYS A 39 23.19 -17.23 -5.14
CA LYS A 39 23.00 -15.89 -5.71
C LYS A 39 21.55 -15.69 -6.16
N TYR A 40 21.00 -16.63 -6.92
CA TYR A 40 19.62 -16.61 -7.38
C TYR A 40 18.62 -16.50 -6.23
N ARG A 41 18.80 -17.29 -5.16
CA ARG A 41 17.95 -17.19 -3.96
C ARG A 41 18.05 -15.84 -3.29
N LYS A 42 19.28 -15.31 -3.15
CA LYS A 42 19.51 -13.99 -2.55
C LYS A 42 18.80 -12.90 -3.37
N ASP A 43 19.00 -12.89 -4.68
CA ASP A 43 18.39 -11.90 -5.57
C ASP A 43 16.85 -12.00 -5.49
N MET A 44 16.30 -13.22 -5.49
CA MET A 44 14.86 -13.43 -5.31
C MET A 44 14.35 -12.92 -3.97
N MET A 45 15.07 -13.19 -2.88
CA MET A 45 14.73 -12.69 -1.53
C MET A 45 14.79 -11.17 -1.47
N ASP A 46 15.79 -10.54 -2.07
CA ASP A 46 15.94 -9.09 -2.11
C ASP A 46 14.77 -8.44 -2.85
N GLN A 47 14.39 -9.00 -4.01
CA GLN A 47 13.21 -8.53 -4.78
C GLN A 47 11.91 -8.68 -3.98
N GLN A 48 11.71 -9.82 -3.31
CA GLN A 48 10.53 -10.04 -2.47
C GLN A 48 10.50 -9.10 -1.26
N SER A 49 11.65 -8.85 -0.64
CA SER A 49 11.80 -7.94 0.49
C SER A 49 11.43 -6.51 0.09
N ILE A 50 11.93 -6.02 -1.04
CA ILE A 50 11.57 -4.72 -1.60
C ILE A 50 10.06 -4.64 -1.87
N ALA A 51 9.50 -5.63 -2.55
CA ALA A 51 8.07 -5.68 -2.84
C ALA A 51 7.21 -5.68 -1.57
N MET A 52 7.64 -6.41 -0.54
CA MET A 52 6.96 -6.46 0.76
C MET A 52 7.06 -5.12 1.49
N GLY A 53 8.24 -4.48 1.47
CA GLY A 53 8.45 -3.15 2.03
C GLY A 53 7.50 -2.11 1.42
N ILE A 54 7.39 -2.07 0.09
CA ILE A 54 6.48 -1.16 -0.62
C ILE A 54 5.01 -1.44 -0.23
N LYS A 55 4.59 -2.71 -0.21
CA LYS A 55 3.22 -3.08 0.18
C LYS A 55 2.92 -2.68 1.63
N PHE A 56 3.87 -2.91 2.53
CA PHE A 56 3.74 -2.55 3.93
C PHE A 56 3.60 -1.03 4.10
N GLN A 57 4.49 -0.24 3.49
CA GLN A 57 4.45 1.23 3.53
C GLN A 57 3.13 1.78 2.98
N ARG A 58 2.63 1.25 1.85
CA ARG A 58 1.33 1.67 1.30
C ARG A 58 0.17 1.36 2.24
N ARG A 59 0.21 0.20 2.90
CA ARG A 59 -0.83 -0.20 3.85
C ARG A 59 -0.83 0.72 5.06
N VAL A 60 0.33 0.93 5.68
CA VAL A 60 0.48 1.82 6.85
C VAL A 60 0.06 3.24 6.50
N GLY A 61 0.56 3.81 5.40
CA GLY A 61 0.20 5.16 4.98
C GLY A 61 -1.30 5.32 4.68
N ARG A 62 -1.97 4.28 4.16
CA ARG A 62 -3.42 4.30 3.97
C ARG A 62 -4.18 4.23 5.29
N GLU A 63 -3.77 3.37 6.22
CA GLU A 63 -4.38 3.23 7.54
C GLU A 63 -4.24 4.53 8.35
N GLU A 64 -3.03 5.12 8.37
CA GLU A 64 -2.76 6.40 9.03
C GLU A 64 -3.53 7.55 8.38
N GLY A 65 -3.49 7.67 7.05
CA GLY A 65 -4.21 8.71 6.33
C GLY A 65 -5.73 8.63 6.50
N LEU A 66 -6.29 7.41 6.58
CA LEU A 66 -7.72 7.22 6.87
C LEU A 66 -8.06 7.65 8.30
N LYS A 67 -7.23 7.28 9.28
CA LYS A 67 -7.43 7.65 10.68
C LYS A 67 -7.37 9.16 10.86
N GLU A 68 -6.31 9.80 10.36
CA GLU A 68 -6.14 11.25 10.44
C GLU A 68 -7.25 11.99 9.67
N GLY A 69 -7.63 11.49 8.50
CA GLY A 69 -8.71 12.06 7.70
C GLY A 69 -10.07 11.99 8.41
N LEU A 70 -10.38 10.87 9.06
CA LEU A 70 -11.62 10.71 9.83
C LEU A 70 -11.65 11.62 11.05
N GLU A 71 -10.56 11.69 11.81
CA GLU A 71 -10.45 12.55 12.99
C GLU A 71 -10.60 14.04 12.62
N LYS A 72 -9.85 14.51 11.60
CA LYS A 72 -9.98 15.88 11.10
C LYS A 72 -11.37 16.17 10.53
N GLY A 73 -11.96 15.20 9.83
CA GLY A 73 -13.31 15.34 9.26
C GLY A 73 -14.39 15.47 10.33
N LEU A 74 -14.32 14.63 11.36
CA LEU A 74 -15.24 14.67 12.50
C LEU A 74 -15.11 16.00 13.26
N GLU A 75 -13.88 16.44 13.51
CA GLU A 75 -13.62 17.73 14.17
C GLU A 75 -14.18 18.92 13.39
N LYS A 76 -13.87 19.00 12.08
CA LYS A 76 -14.42 20.05 11.22
C LYS A 76 -15.94 20.03 11.19
N GLY A 77 -16.55 18.86 11.07
CA GLY A 77 -18.00 18.71 11.07
C GLY A 77 -18.64 19.21 12.37
N ARG A 78 -18.05 18.89 13.53
CA ARG A 78 -18.52 19.40 14.84
C ARG A 78 -18.50 20.93 14.88
N LEU A 79 -17.40 21.53 14.45
CA LEU A 79 -17.22 22.99 14.44
C LEU A 79 -18.16 23.69 13.46
N GLU A 80 -18.37 23.13 12.27
CA GLU A 80 -19.30 23.67 11.28
C GLU A 80 -20.74 23.64 11.79
N ILE A 81 -21.16 22.52 12.39
CA ILE A 81 -22.49 22.40 13.02
C ILE A 81 -22.63 23.42 14.15
N ALA A 82 -21.63 23.53 15.04
CA ALA A 82 -21.66 24.50 16.14
C ALA A 82 -21.82 25.93 15.63
N ARG A 83 -21.05 26.34 14.61
CA ARG A 83 -21.18 27.67 13.98
C ARG A 83 -22.57 27.90 13.40
N ALA A 84 -23.13 26.91 12.72
CA ALA A 84 -24.49 26.99 12.19
C ALA A 84 -25.53 27.15 13.30
N MET A 85 -25.41 26.41 14.40
CA MET A 85 -26.33 26.52 15.54
C MET A 85 -26.21 27.90 16.24
N ILE A 86 -24.99 28.44 16.40
CA ILE A 86 -24.78 29.80 16.92
C ILE A 86 -25.50 30.82 16.04
N ALA A 87 -25.35 30.72 14.72
CA ALA A 87 -26.00 31.64 13.78
C ALA A 87 -27.54 31.56 13.83
N ASN A 88 -28.09 30.42 14.26
CA ASN A 88 -29.53 30.23 14.48
C ASN A 88 -29.98 30.59 15.91
N GLY A 89 -29.11 31.16 16.74
CA GLY A 89 -29.46 31.63 18.08
C GLY A 89 -29.60 30.53 19.13
N CYS A 90 -29.05 29.33 18.89
CA CYS A 90 -29.04 28.27 19.91
C CYS A 90 -28.14 28.65 21.11
N ASP A 91 -28.54 28.24 22.31
CA ASP A 91 -27.76 28.47 23.53
C ASP A 91 -26.50 27.58 23.58
N SER A 92 -25.47 28.02 24.29
CA SER A 92 -24.17 27.32 24.34
C SER A 92 -24.29 25.90 24.93
N SER A 93 -25.23 25.68 25.86
CA SER A 93 -25.39 24.38 26.52
C SER A 93 -26.00 23.35 25.58
N LEU A 94 -27.00 23.74 24.78
CA LEU A 94 -27.56 22.88 23.74
C LEU A 94 -26.52 22.55 22.67
N ILE A 95 -25.76 23.53 22.20
CA ILE A 95 -24.71 23.32 21.19
C ILE A 95 -23.64 22.36 21.71
N SER A 96 -23.21 22.54 22.96
CA SER A 96 -22.25 21.64 23.61
C SER A 96 -22.76 20.20 23.65
N LYS A 97 -24.02 19.98 24.05
CA LYS A 97 -24.64 18.64 24.08
C LYS A 97 -24.77 18.00 22.69
N CYS A 98 -25.09 18.79 21.66
CA CYS A 98 -25.31 18.26 20.31
C CYS A 98 -24.01 17.98 19.56
N THR A 99 -22.99 18.81 19.75
CA THR A 99 -21.72 18.71 19.01
C THR A 99 -20.65 17.96 19.80
N GLY A 100 -20.79 17.84 21.12
CA GLY A 100 -19.76 17.27 21.99
C GLY A 100 -18.54 18.17 22.21
N LEU A 101 -18.64 19.45 21.81
CA LEU A 101 -17.68 20.50 22.18
C LEU A 101 -17.98 20.97 23.61
N SER A 102 -16.96 21.40 24.34
CA SER A 102 -17.11 22.09 25.62
C SER A 102 -17.79 23.45 25.45
N GLU A 103 -18.43 23.95 26.51
CA GLU A 103 -19.02 25.30 26.46
C GLU A 103 -17.95 26.38 26.23
N GLU A 104 -16.71 26.17 26.67
CA GLU A 104 -15.56 27.05 26.40
C GLU A 104 -15.23 27.09 24.90
N GLU A 105 -15.13 25.93 24.24
CA GLU A 105 -14.92 25.84 22.79
C GLU A 105 -16.07 26.50 22.03
N VAL A 106 -17.32 26.26 22.43
CA VAL A 106 -18.50 26.89 21.80
C VAL A 106 -18.48 28.41 21.97
N ASN A 107 -18.15 28.91 23.16
CA ASN A 107 -18.06 30.34 23.41
C ASN A 107 -16.91 30.99 22.64
N GLY A 108 -15.81 30.26 22.39
CA GLY A 108 -14.71 30.70 21.53
C GLY A 108 -15.04 30.76 20.04
N LEU A 109 -16.20 30.24 19.60
CA LEU A 109 -16.67 30.31 18.21
C LEU A 109 -17.54 31.54 17.90
N ARG A 110 -17.95 32.31 18.91
CA ARG A 110 -18.73 33.55 18.77
C ARG A 110 -17.84 34.74 18.48
#